data_AF-A0AAW6XZZ6-F1
#
_entry.id   AF-A0AAW6XZZ6-F1
#
_cell.length_a   1.000
_cell.length_b   1.000
_cell.length_c   1.000
_cell.angle_alpha   90.00
_cell.angle_beta   90.00
_cell.angle_gamma   90.00
#
_symmetry.space_group_name_H-M   'P 1'
#
loop_
_entity.id
_entity.type
_entity.pdbx_description
1 polymer ?
#
loop_
_entity_poly.entity_id
_entity_poly.type
_entity_poly.pdbx_seq_one_letter_code
_entity_poly.pdbx_strand_id
1 'polypeptide(L)'
;DTRDLPGDALAAIKNAGFVVSLEVLQTPVTQIADVVLPVAPVAEKAGTFINWEGRLRPFGQALSTPAMSDREVLDQLATELERPIAFASLRDVHAE
;
A
#
# COMPACT_ATOMS: atom_id res chain seq x y z
N ASP A 1 -12.59 4.74 1.59
CA ASP A 1 -13.14 5.26 0.33
C ASP A 1 -12.77 6.74 0.22
N THR A 2 -12.60 7.32 -0.97
CA THR A 2 -12.38 8.78 -1.08
C THR A 2 -13.56 9.58 -0.52
N ARG A 3 -14.76 8.97 -0.48
CA ARG A 3 -15.97 9.51 0.16
C ARG A 3 -15.89 9.58 1.69
N ASP A 4 -14.96 8.86 2.31
CA ASP A 4 -14.76 8.90 3.77
C ASP A 4 -13.78 10.01 4.19
N LEU A 5 -13.15 10.69 3.22
CA LEU A 5 -12.19 11.76 3.47
C LEU A 5 -12.88 13.12 3.47
N PRO A 6 -12.42 14.08 4.29
CA PRO A 6 -12.97 15.43 4.29
C PRO A 6 -12.63 16.16 2.98
N GLY A 7 -13.57 16.98 2.49
CA GLY A 7 -13.40 17.77 1.26
C GLY A 7 -13.49 16.95 -0.02
N ASP A 8 -13.01 17.52 -1.13
CA ASP A 8 -12.95 16.81 -2.42
C ASP A 8 -11.59 16.12 -2.58
N ALA A 9 -11.47 14.95 -1.95
CA ALA A 9 -10.24 14.17 -1.98
C ALA A 9 -9.85 13.74 -3.42
N LEU A 10 -10.84 13.48 -4.28
CA LEU A 10 -10.57 13.06 -5.66
C LEU A 10 -9.98 14.21 -6.48
N ALA A 11 -10.51 15.43 -6.33
CA ALA A 11 -9.93 16.61 -6.96
C ALA A 11 -8.52 16.90 -6.43
N ALA A 12 -8.29 16.72 -5.12
CA ALA A 12 -6.96 16.89 -4.53
C ALA A 12 -5.94 15.89 -5.13
N ILE A 13 -6.30 14.62 -5.23
CA ILE A 13 -5.45 13.58 -5.85
C ILE A 13 -5.17 13.91 -7.31
N LYS A 14 -6.19 14.31 -8.08
CA LYS A 14 -6.05 14.68 -9.50
C LYS A 14 -5.06 15.85 -9.71
N ASN A 15 -4.90 16.71 -8.71
CA ASN A 15 -3.99 17.85 -8.76
C ASN A 15 -2.56 17.54 -8.28
N ALA A 16 -2.25 16.30 -7.88
CA ALA A 16 -0.95 15.91 -7.33
C ALA A 16 0.19 15.85 -8.38
N GLY A 17 -0.11 16.06 -9.66
CA GLY A 17 0.85 16.11 -10.76
C GLY A 17 1.33 14.75 -11.26
N PHE A 18 1.55 13.79 -10.35
CA PHE A 18 1.82 12.38 -10.67
C PHE A 18 1.31 11.47 -9.55
N VAL A 19 0.49 10.48 -9.90
CA VAL A 19 -0.19 9.60 -8.95
C VAL A 19 0.14 8.14 -9.23
N VAL A 20 0.75 7.49 -8.25
CA VAL A 20 0.93 6.03 -8.21
C VAL A 20 -0.06 5.44 -7.20
N SER A 21 -0.92 4.53 -7.64
CA SER A 21 -1.92 3.87 -6.80
C SER A 21 -1.56 2.40 -6.61
N LEU A 22 -1.46 1.95 -5.35
CA LEU A 22 -1.27 0.54 -5.00
C LEU A 22 -2.64 -0.05 -4.68
N GLU A 23 -3.19 -0.88 -5.57
CA GLU A 23 -4.58 -1.33 -5.48
C GLU A 23 -4.75 -2.84 -5.53
N VAL A 24 -5.74 -3.32 -4.78
CA VAL A 24 -6.20 -4.72 -4.82
C VAL A 24 -7.39 -4.86 -5.78
N LEU A 25 -8.22 -3.83 -5.86
CA LEU A 25 -9.47 -3.77 -6.63
C LEU A 25 -9.64 -2.36 -7.18
N GLN A 26 -10.39 -2.22 -8.28
CA GLN A 26 -10.58 -0.92 -8.92
C GLN A 26 -11.43 0.03 -8.06
N THR A 27 -10.98 1.27 -7.96
CA THR A 27 -11.63 2.37 -7.25
C THR A 27 -11.71 3.62 -8.15
N PRO A 28 -12.40 4.70 -7.74
CA PRO A 28 -12.35 5.97 -8.47
C PRO A 28 -10.92 6.54 -8.65
N VAL A 29 -9.98 6.18 -7.76
CA VAL A 29 -8.57 6.59 -7.86
C VAL A 29 -7.88 5.89 -9.03
N THR A 30 -8.22 4.64 -9.31
CA THR A 30 -7.67 3.88 -10.46
C THR A 30 -7.87 4.62 -11.79
N GLN A 31 -8.99 5.35 -11.94
CA GLN A 31 -9.32 6.05 -13.19
C GLN A 31 -8.51 7.32 -13.42
N ILE A 32 -7.90 7.87 -12.36
CA ILE A 32 -7.15 9.13 -12.41
C ILE A 32 -5.68 8.96 -12.08
N ALA A 33 -5.23 7.74 -11.72
CA ALA A 33 -3.84 7.45 -11.45
C ALA A 33 -3.04 7.32 -12.74
N ASP A 34 -1.82 7.84 -12.73
CA ASP A 34 -0.88 7.69 -13.86
C ASP A 34 -0.31 6.27 -13.92
N VAL A 35 -0.12 5.64 -12.75
CA VAL A 35 0.34 4.26 -12.61
C VAL A 35 -0.50 3.53 -11.56
N VAL A 36 -0.97 2.33 -11.91
CA VAL A 36 -1.65 1.43 -10.98
C VAL A 36 -0.80 0.18 -10.80
N LEU A 37 -0.40 -0.09 -9.56
CA LEU A 37 0.39 -1.26 -9.17
C LEU A 37 -0.50 -2.24 -8.40
N PRO A 38 -0.77 -3.44 -8.95
CA PRO A 38 -1.56 -4.44 -8.24
C PRO A 38 -0.77 -5.03 -7.08
N VAL A 39 -1.39 -5.08 -5.89
CA VAL A 39 -0.77 -5.58 -4.66
C VAL A 39 -1.59 -6.70 -4.02
N ALA A 40 -0.92 -7.54 -3.24
CA ALA A 40 -1.55 -8.65 -2.54
C ALA A 40 -2.62 -8.15 -1.55
N PRO A 41 -3.82 -8.76 -1.53
CA PRO A 41 -4.82 -8.49 -0.50
C PRO A 41 -4.32 -8.91 0.89
N VAL A 42 -4.99 -8.43 1.92
CA VAL A 42 -4.65 -8.70 3.33
C VAL A 42 -4.58 -10.19 3.65
N ALA A 43 -5.48 -11.01 3.08
CA ALA A 43 -5.46 -12.46 3.29
C ALA A 43 -4.21 -13.14 2.72
N GLU A 44 -3.52 -12.48 1.78
CA GLU A 44 -2.41 -13.03 1.02
C GLU A 44 -1.05 -12.43 1.41
N LYS A 45 -0.99 -11.59 2.45
CA LYS A 45 0.26 -11.03 2.99
C LYS A 45 0.26 -11.04 4.52
N ALA A 46 1.42 -10.83 5.12
CA ALA A 46 1.54 -10.59 6.55
C ALA A 46 1.66 -9.09 6.82
N GLY A 47 1.20 -8.65 7.99
CA GLY A 47 1.20 -7.23 8.33
C GLY A 47 0.69 -6.94 9.74
N THR A 48 0.34 -5.69 9.99
CA THR A 48 -0.19 -5.25 11.28
C THR A 48 -1.26 -4.19 11.07
N PHE A 49 -2.43 -4.39 11.67
CA PHE A 49 -3.45 -3.35 11.78
C PHE A 49 -3.33 -2.62 13.11
N ILE A 50 -3.79 -1.37 13.13
CA ILE A 50 -4.05 -0.63 14.37
C ILE A 50 -5.56 -0.59 14.55
N ASN A 51 -6.07 -1.06 15.69
CA ASN A 51 -7.50 -0.98 15.98
C ASN A 51 -7.88 0.44 16.44
N TRP A 52 -9.18 0.68 16.64
CA TRP A 52 -9.70 1.98 17.07
C TRP A 52 -9.22 2.43 18.48
N GLU A 53 -8.73 1.51 19.31
CA GLU A 53 -8.10 1.82 20.61
C GLU A 53 -6.60 2.12 20.49
N GLY A 54 -6.04 2.11 19.27
CA GLY A 54 -4.61 2.30 19.04
C GLY A 54 -3.76 1.04 19.27
N ARG A 55 -4.36 -0.14 19.43
CA ARG A 55 -3.62 -1.39 19.68
C ARG A 55 -3.16 -2.04 18.38
N LEU A 56 -1.89 -2.43 18.35
CA LEU A 56 -1.29 -3.22 17.26
C LEU A 56 -1.87 -4.63 17.22
N ARG A 57 -2.26 -5.09 16.03
CA ARG A 57 -2.81 -6.41 15.74
C ARG A 57 -2.02 -7.04 14.58
N PRO A 58 -0.94 -7.78 14.87
CA PRO A 58 -0.21 -8.49 13.83
C PRO A 58 -1.07 -9.62 13.25
N PHE A 59 -0.89 -9.90 11.97
CA PHE A 59 -1.52 -11.00 11.26
C PHE A 59 -0.54 -11.66 10.28
N GLY A 60 -0.74 -12.95 10.04
CA GLY A 60 0.02 -13.72 9.06
C GLY A 60 -0.72 -13.86 7.73
N GLN A 61 -0.01 -14.36 6.72
CA GLN A 61 -0.58 -14.74 5.44
C GLN A 61 -1.46 -15.99 5.61
N ALA A 62 -2.71 -15.93 5.13
CA ALA A 62 -3.66 -17.03 5.18
C ALA A 62 -3.74 -17.81 3.85
N LEU A 63 -3.52 -17.12 2.73
CA LEU A 63 -3.55 -17.67 1.37
C LEU A 63 -2.23 -17.41 0.66
N SER A 64 -1.72 -18.40 -0.07
CA SER A 64 -0.55 -18.21 -0.93
C SER A 64 -0.89 -17.37 -2.15
N THR A 65 0.03 -16.50 -2.57
CA THR A 65 -0.15 -15.64 -3.74
C THR A 65 1.15 -15.48 -4.53
N PRO A 66 1.09 -15.30 -5.85
CA PRO A 66 2.22 -14.79 -6.62
C PRO A 66 2.30 -13.26 -6.60
N ALA A 67 1.30 -12.56 -6.05
CA ALA A 67 1.29 -11.10 -5.99
C ALA A 67 2.28 -10.57 -4.96
N MET A 68 2.89 -9.42 -5.25
CA MET A 68 3.75 -8.73 -4.30
C MET A 68 2.92 -7.98 -3.26
N SER A 69 3.39 -7.96 -2.01
CA SER A 69 2.86 -7.07 -0.98
C SER A 69 3.20 -5.61 -1.26
N ASP A 70 2.46 -4.69 -0.66
CA ASP A 70 2.70 -3.24 -0.79
C ASP A 70 4.10 -2.88 -0.29
N ARG A 71 4.58 -3.54 0.78
CA ARG A 71 5.95 -3.41 1.28
C ARG A 71 6.99 -3.77 0.21
N GLU A 72 6.82 -4.91 -0.46
CA GLU A 72 7.77 -5.36 -1.50
C GLU A 72 7.76 -4.44 -2.71
N VAL A 73 6.57 -3.95 -3.10
CA VAL A 73 6.46 -2.94 -4.16
C VAL A 73 7.20 -1.66 -3.77
N LEU A 74 7.00 -1.16 -2.54
CA LEU A 74 7.66 0.06 -2.06
C LEU A 74 9.17 -0.10 -1.94
N ASP A 75 9.66 -1.26 -1.47
CA ASP A 75 11.10 -1.55 -1.36
C ASP A 75 11.77 -1.64 -2.74
N GLN A 76 11.10 -2.26 -3.73
CA GLN A 76 11.59 -2.31 -5.10
C GLN A 76 11.57 -0.93 -5.77
N LEU A 77 10.50 -0.14 -5.58
CA LEU A 77 10.44 1.24 -6.07
C LEU A 77 11.54 2.10 -5.47
N ALA A 78 11.78 1.98 -4.17
CA ALA A 78 12.85 2.67 -3.48
C ALA A 78 14.23 2.29 -4.04
N THR A 79 14.44 1.01 -4.35
CA THR A 79 15.67 0.52 -4.98
C THR A 79 15.85 1.09 -6.38
N GLU A 80 14.81 1.08 -7.22
CA GLU A 80 14.86 1.60 -8.59
C GLU A 80 15.08 3.11 -8.62
N LEU A 81 14.57 3.84 -7.62
CA LEU A 81 14.79 5.28 -7.44
C LEU A 81 16.14 5.61 -6.77
N GLU A 82 17.04 4.64 -6.65
CA GLU A 82 18.36 4.78 -6.03
C GLU A 82 18.30 5.28 -4.57
N ARG A 83 17.19 5.00 -3.86
CA ARG A 83 16.93 5.40 -2.47
C ARG A 83 16.48 4.21 -1.62
N PRO A 84 17.30 3.16 -1.45
CA PRO A 84 16.89 1.94 -0.77
C PRO A 84 16.44 2.20 0.67
N ILE A 85 15.31 1.60 1.07
CA ILE A 85 14.76 1.67 2.44
C ILE A 85 15.02 0.40 3.26
N ALA A 86 15.70 -0.59 2.67
CA ALA A 86 16.17 -1.83 3.32
C ALA A 86 15.05 -2.64 4.03
N PHE A 87 13.83 -2.60 3.51
CA PHE A 87 12.68 -3.32 4.08
C PHE A 87 12.44 -4.65 3.37
N ALA A 88 13.53 -5.39 3.17
CA ALA A 88 13.54 -6.67 2.44
C ALA A 88 12.62 -7.72 3.08
N SER A 89 12.39 -7.64 4.40
CA SER A 89 11.47 -8.50 5.14
C SER A 89 10.50 -7.71 6.02
N LEU A 90 9.39 -8.35 6.43
CA LEU A 90 8.46 -7.77 7.40
C LEU A 90 9.13 -7.52 8.76
N ARG A 91 10.13 -8.33 9.12
CA ARG A 91 10.89 -8.15 10.35
C ARG A 91 11.68 -6.84 10.35
N ASP A 92 12.21 -6.45 9.20
CA ASP A 92 12.98 -5.19 9.06
C ASP A 92 12.05 -4.00 9.31
N VAL A 93 10.83 -4.03 8.76
CA VAL A 93 9.81 -3.00 9.00
C VAL A 93 9.40 -2.91 10.47
N HIS A 94 9.30 -4.05 11.17
CA HIS A 94 8.95 -4.06 12.59
C HIS A 94 10.10 -3.65 13.52
N ALA A 95 11.33 -3.56 13.01
CA ALA A 95 12.51 -3.19 13.78
C ALA A 95 12.82 -1.68 13.76
N GLU A 96 12.20 -0.93 12.84
CA GLU A 96 12.25 0.53 12.73
C GLU A 96 11.30 1.21 13.73
#